data_AF-A0AAD2CIJ9-F1
#
_entry.id   AF-A0AAD2CIJ9-F1
#
_cell.length_a   1.000
_cell.length_b   1.000
_cell.length_c   1.000
_cell.angle_alpha   90.00
_cell.angle_beta   90.00
_cell.angle_gamma   90.00
#
_symmetry.space_group_name_H-M   'P 1'
#
loop_
_entity.id
_entity.type
_entity.pdbx_description
1 polymer ?
#
loop_
_entity_poly.entity_id
_entity_poly.type
_entity_poly.pdbx_seq_one_letter_code
_entity_poly.pdbx_strand_id
1 'polypeptide(L)'
;MADLYNLLGELDHREDEEQDFFKGRPSAAGTEATAEQSEWGSPSRSPNEAEVPLVLQQAHRDKDIGAEEDFGQDLLHGEEDMLVENDLYTKLHRHWFQERHCPELLEFDEDMAQDIKTHLEDRRDWVEQQEGVTDAVEDLMVTLTQMDTDRVKFVFSDWLTRRLAKIEAHPLYMREQIDHMSDGELRYLKSYGELYESHLRNTVLDHVPEAWQRLDEENMIDKPDYDSYHFWLAKEAIDKHGTHHEKGTCLVAKYKDMREMMIEGKVDLQM
;
A
#
# COMPACT_ATOMS: atom_id res chain seq x y z
N MET A 1 14.45 28.42 -16.77
CA MET A 1 15.17 27.17 -16.51
C MET A 1 14.13 26.13 -16.19
N ALA A 2 14.33 24.88 -16.61
CA ALA A 2 13.42 23.77 -16.26
C ALA A 2 13.60 23.43 -14.77
N ASP A 3 13.25 24.37 -13.90
CA ASP A 3 13.51 24.30 -12.47
C ASP A 3 12.53 23.30 -11.84
N LEU A 4 13.00 22.08 -11.59
CA LEU A 4 12.41 21.25 -10.51
C LEU A 4 12.49 22.00 -9.17
N TYR A 5 13.44 22.92 -9.07
CA TYR A 5 13.72 23.77 -7.92
C TYR A 5 12.59 24.76 -7.57
N ASN A 6 11.96 25.40 -8.57
CA ASN A 6 11.01 26.50 -8.33
C ASN A 6 9.59 26.02 -8.02
N LEU A 7 9.29 24.74 -8.22
CA LEU A 7 7.93 24.26 -8.04
C LEU A 7 7.58 23.95 -6.57
N LEU A 8 8.58 23.87 -5.70
CA LEU A 8 8.41 23.48 -4.29
C LEU A 8 9.04 24.46 -3.30
N GLY A 9 9.39 25.68 -3.74
CA GLY A 9 9.88 26.75 -2.87
C GLY A 9 8.88 27.20 -1.78
N GLU A 10 7.64 26.71 -1.83
CA GLU A 10 6.59 26.98 -0.84
C GLU A 10 6.49 25.92 0.28
N LEU A 11 7.19 24.78 0.18
CA LEU A 11 7.22 23.75 1.23
C LEU A 11 8.32 23.95 2.28
N ASP A 12 9.30 24.82 2.00
CA ASP A 12 10.45 25.14 2.88
C ASP A 12 10.03 25.78 4.23
N HIS A 13 8.75 26.11 4.42
CA HIS A 13 8.20 26.67 5.66
C HIS A 13 7.64 25.63 6.64
N ARG A 14 7.77 24.33 6.36
CA ARG A 14 7.37 23.24 7.28
C ARG A 14 8.56 22.42 7.83
N GLU A 15 9.79 22.84 7.58
CA GLU A 15 11.00 22.04 7.83
C GLU A 15 11.44 21.91 9.31
N ASP A 16 10.77 22.58 10.25
CA ASP A 16 11.30 22.70 11.63
C ASP A 16 10.82 21.63 12.64
N GLU A 17 9.96 20.67 12.30
CA GLU A 17 9.37 19.75 13.31
C GLU A 17 9.74 18.25 13.19
N GLU A 18 10.27 17.75 12.07
CA GLU A 18 10.46 16.28 11.89
C GLU A 18 11.91 15.75 12.03
N GLN A 19 12.92 16.61 12.22
CA GLN A 19 14.33 16.16 12.19
C GLN A 19 14.83 15.39 13.42
N ASP A 20 14.00 15.15 14.43
CA ASP A 20 14.43 14.51 15.69
C ASP A 20 14.16 13.00 15.80
N PHE A 21 13.50 12.37 14.81
CA PHE A 21 13.02 10.99 14.99
C PHE A 21 14.03 9.86 14.63
N PHE A 22 15.04 10.13 13.79
CA PHE A 22 15.92 9.06 13.26
C PHE A 22 17.32 8.96 13.88
N LYS A 23 17.66 9.75 14.90
CA LYS A 23 18.96 9.64 15.59
C LYS A 23 18.92 8.62 16.72
N GLY A 24 18.94 7.33 16.37
CA GLY A 24 18.98 6.29 17.40
C GLY A 24 19.16 4.86 16.93
N ARG A 25 20.20 4.53 16.15
CA ARG A 25 20.64 3.13 16.04
C ARG A 25 22.16 2.99 15.90
N PRO A 26 22.82 2.16 16.74
CA PRO A 26 24.24 1.88 16.60
C PRO A 26 24.52 0.83 15.51
N SER A 27 25.68 1.00 14.87
CA SER A 27 26.29 0.10 13.89
C SER A 27 26.79 -1.19 14.56
N ALA A 28 26.45 -2.35 14.01
CA ALA A 28 27.05 -3.63 14.40
C ALA A 28 27.67 -4.31 13.17
N ALA A 29 28.96 -4.61 13.30
CA ALA A 29 29.79 -5.26 12.32
C ALA A 29 29.72 -6.79 12.42
N GLY A 30 29.74 -7.43 11.25
CA GLY A 30 30.44 -8.68 10.92
C GLY A 30 30.28 -9.90 11.82
N THR A 31 29.57 -10.92 11.32
CA THR A 31 29.96 -12.33 11.55
C THR A 31 29.59 -13.14 10.30
N GLU A 32 30.61 -13.70 9.66
CA GLU A 32 30.50 -14.67 8.57
C GLU A 32 29.93 -15.99 9.12
N ALA A 33 28.89 -16.52 8.48
CA ALA A 33 28.44 -17.90 8.66
C ALA A 33 28.16 -18.53 7.30
N THR A 34 28.73 -19.71 7.13
CA THR A 34 28.87 -20.53 5.93
C THR A 34 27.54 -20.95 5.30
N ALA A 35 27.45 -20.81 3.98
CA ALA A 35 26.32 -21.26 3.17
C ALA A 35 26.34 -22.80 3.00
N GLU A 36 25.39 -23.49 3.64
CA GLU A 36 24.99 -24.83 3.24
C GLU A 36 23.88 -24.73 2.19
N GLN A 37 24.15 -25.28 1.01
CA GLN A 37 23.15 -25.46 -0.05
C GLN A 37 22.11 -26.46 0.41
N SER A 38 20.87 -26.02 0.60
CA SER A 38 19.72 -26.93 0.75
C SER A 38 18.97 -26.97 -0.58
N GLU A 39 19.01 -28.15 -1.22
CA GLU A 39 18.24 -28.49 -2.42
C GLU A 39 16.75 -28.30 -2.14
N TRP A 40 16.09 -27.45 -2.92
CA TRP A 40 14.63 -27.37 -2.97
C TRP A 40 14.05 -28.62 -3.64
N GLY A 41 13.93 -29.70 -2.88
CA GLY A 41 13.15 -30.87 -3.26
C GLY A 41 11.68 -30.66 -2.92
N SER A 42 10.83 -30.44 -3.91
CA SER A 42 9.37 -30.42 -3.73
C SER A 42 8.88 -31.82 -3.31
N PRO A 43 8.22 -31.99 -2.16
CA PRO A 43 7.49 -33.22 -1.90
C PRO A 43 6.16 -33.14 -2.67
N SER A 44 6.02 -33.97 -3.70
CA SER A 44 4.73 -34.21 -4.33
C SER A 44 3.79 -34.86 -3.31
N ARG A 45 2.94 -34.06 -2.63
CA ARG A 45 1.91 -34.56 -1.72
C ARG A 45 0.58 -34.64 -2.48
N SER A 46 -0.04 -35.82 -2.47
CA SER A 46 -1.34 -36.08 -3.08
C SER A 46 -2.47 -35.32 -2.39
N PRO A 47 -3.60 -35.04 -3.07
CA PRO A 47 -4.59 -34.03 -2.63
C PRO A 47 -5.51 -34.39 -1.46
N ASN A 48 -5.22 -35.43 -0.68
CA ASN A 48 -6.07 -35.82 0.45
C ASN A 48 -5.23 -35.93 1.71
N GLU A 49 -5.75 -35.31 2.78
CA GLU A 49 -5.23 -35.25 4.16
C GLU A 49 -4.29 -34.07 4.44
N ALA A 50 -4.89 -32.88 4.55
CA ALA A 50 -4.37 -31.86 5.46
C ALA A 50 -4.62 -32.37 6.89
N GLU A 51 -3.57 -32.86 7.55
CA GLU A 51 -3.65 -33.26 8.96
C GLU A 51 -3.88 -32.01 9.82
N VAL A 52 -5.08 -31.92 10.38
CA VAL A 52 -5.46 -30.86 11.30
C VAL A 52 -4.58 -30.97 12.56
N PRO A 53 -3.91 -29.88 12.99
CA PRO A 53 -3.08 -29.86 14.19
C PRO A 53 -3.77 -30.47 15.42
N LEU A 54 -3.02 -31.23 16.22
CA LEU A 54 -3.53 -31.97 17.40
C LEU A 54 -4.30 -31.09 18.38
N VAL A 55 -3.92 -29.82 18.52
CA VAL A 55 -4.59 -28.83 19.37
C VAL A 55 -6.06 -28.61 18.95
N LEU A 56 -6.33 -28.57 17.64
CA LEU A 56 -7.68 -28.42 17.09
C LEU A 56 -8.49 -29.71 17.19
N GLN A 57 -7.82 -30.87 17.17
CA GLN A 57 -8.48 -32.17 17.41
C GLN A 57 -8.88 -32.36 18.88
N GLN A 58 -8.11 -31.79 19.81
CA GLN A 58 -8.36 -31.84 21.25
C GLN A 58 -9.54 -30.95 21.65
N ALA A 59 -9.62 -29.73 21.10
CA ALA A 59 -10.76 -28.81 21.32
C ALA A 59 -12.11 -29.41 20.89
N HIS A 60 -12.12 -30.35 19.92
CA HIS A 60 -13.32 -31.03 19.47
C HIS A 60 -13.80 -32.15 20.41
N ARG A 61 -12.93 -32.71 21.27
CA ARG A 61 -13.28 -33.80 22.20
C ARG A 61 -13.85 -33.33 23.52
N ASP A 62 -13.53 -32.11 23.95
CA ASP A 62 -13.95 -31.60 25.27
C ASP A 62 -15.37 -31.03 25.29
N LYS A 63 -16.15 -31.19 24.21
CA LYS A 63 -17.56 -30.74 24.12
C LYS A 63 -18.57 -31.56 24.94
N ASP A 64 -18.14 -32.58 25.69
CA ASP A 64 -19.04 -33.50 26.42
C ASP A 64 -18.87 -33.47 27.95
N ILE A 65 -18.34 -32.38 28.52
CA ILE A 65 -18.39 -32.16 29.98
C ILE A 65 -19.28 -30.95 30.26
N GLY A 66 -20.46 -31.24 30.80
CA GLY A 66 -21.39 -30.23 31.30
C GLY A 66 -20.76 -29.45 32.45
N ALA A 67 -20.20 -28.30 32.11
CA ALA A 67 -19.99 -27.18 32.99
C ALA A 67 -20.27 -25.93 32.14
N GLU A 68 -21.36 -25.22 32.47
CA GLU A 68 -21.49 -23.81 32.09
C GLU A 68 -20.44 -23.05 32.90
N GLU A 69 -19.19 -23.16 32.48
CA GLU A 69 -18.12 -22.29 32.91
C GLU A 69 -18.09 -21.12 31.93
N ASP A 70 -18.38 -19.94 32.50
CA ASP A 70 -18.41 -18.60 31.92
C ASP A 70 -17.02 -18.12 31.45
N PHE A 71 -16.29 -19.00 30.75
CA PHE A 71 -14.87 -18.83 30.38
C PHE A 71 -14.66 -18.15 29.03
N GLY A 72 -15.74 -17.81 28.32
CA GLY A 72 -15.64 -17.23 26.98
C GLY A 72 -15.79 -15.71 26.93
N GLN A 73 -16.40 -15.09 27.95
CA GLN A 73 -16.88 -13.72 27.81
C GLN A 73 -15.84 -12.65 28.17
N ASP A 74 -14.84 -12.98 28.99
CA ASP A 74 -13.74 -12.07 29.36
C ASP A 74 -12.55 -12.10 28.39
N LEU A 75 -12.34 -13.20 27.65
CA LEU A 75 -11.26 -13.32 26.64
C LEU A 75 -11.59 -12.53 25.37
N LEU A 76 -12.85 -12.55 24.93
CA LEU A 76 -13.30 -11.86 23.72
C LEU A 76 -13.41 -10.33 23.89
N HIS A 77 -13.50 -9.83 25.12
CA HIS A 77 -13.83 -8.43 25.35
C HIS A 77 -12.65 -7.47 25.09
N GLY A 78 -11.41 -7.97 25.07
CA GLY A 78 -10.22 -7.23 24.63
C GLY A 78 -9.81 -7.50 23.18
N GLU A 79 -10.50 -8.42 22.49
CA GLU A 79 -10.16 -8.88 21.14
C GLU A 79 -10.81 -8.05 20.02
N GLU A 80 -11.96 -7.40 20.28
CA GLU A 80 -12.63 -6.53 19.31
C GLU A 80 -11.77 -5.31 18.92
N ASP A 81 -10.96 -4.79 19.84
CA ASP A 81 -10.06 -3.65 19.62
C ASP A 81 -8.77 -4.01 18.84
N MET A 82 -8.54 -5.30 18.55
CA MET A 82 -7.26 -5.80 18.01
C MET A 82 -7.31 -6.30 16.57
N LEU A 83 -8.48 -6.27 15.94
CA LEU A 83 -8.60 -6.45 14.50
C LEU A 83 -8.57 -5.08 13.85
N VAL A 84 -7.94 -4.97 12.68
CA VAL A 84 -8.18 -3.79 11.84
C VAL A 84 -9.68 -3.74 11.65
N GLU A 85 -10.33 -2.63 12.02
CA GLU A 85 -11.74 -2.45 11.73
C GLU A 85 -11.97 -2.83 10.27
N ASN A 86 -12.90 -3.76 10.03
CA ASN A 86 -13.08 -4.34 8.70
C ASN A 86 -13.21 -3.25 7.62
N ASP A 87 -13.79 -2.11 8.00
CA ASP A 87 -13.91 -0.93 7.17
C ASP A 87 -12.56 -0.29 6.80
N LEU A 88 -11.62 -0.12 7.74
CA LEU A 88 -10.30 0.47 7.49
C LEU A 88 -9.46 -0.41 6.55
N TYR A 89 -9.43 -1.73 6.75
CA TYR A 89 -8.74 -2.63 5.83
C TYR A 89 -9.41 -2.66 4.44
N THR A 90 -10.74 -2.65 4.38
CA THR A 90 -11.49 -2.60 3.12
C THR A 90 -11.22 -1.29 2.37
N LYS A 91 -11.12 -0.17 3.09
CA LYS A 91 -10.73 1.13 2.55
C LYS A 91 -9.31 1.06 1.97
N LEU A 92 -8.32 0.59 2.74
CA LEU A 92 -6.95 0.40 2.25
C LEU A 92 -6.91 -0.48 1.01
N HIS A 93 -7.59 -1.63 1.03
CA HIS A 93 -7.60 -2.56 -0.10
C HIS A 93 -8.21 -1.92 -1.35
N ARG A 94 -9.24 -1.07 -1.20
CA ARG A 94 -9.83 -0.31 -2.31
C ARG A 94 -8.83 0.69 -2.90
N HIS A 95 -8.17 1.50 -2.07
CA HIS A 95 -7.15 2.46 -2.53
C HIS A 95 -5.99 1.75 -3.21
N TRP A 96 -5.47 0.68 -2.59
CA TRP A 96 -4.42 -0.17 -3.16
C TRP A 96 -4.81 -0.73 -4.53
N PHE A 97 -6.01 -1.30 -4.65
CA PHE A 97 -6.47 -1.91 -5.88
C PHE A 97 -6.67 -0.87 -6.99
N GLN A 98 -7.35 0.24 -6.69
CA GLN A 98 -7.56 1.30 -7.66
C GLN A 98 -6.24 1.90 -8.12
N GLU A 99 -5.33 2.23 -7.20
CA GLU A 99 -4.00 2.76 -7.49
C GLU A 99 -3.20 1.82 -8.41
N ARG A 100 -3.28 0.51 -8.20
CA ARG A 100 -2.57 -0.46 -9.03
C ARG A 100 -3.07 -0.51 -10.47
N HIS A 101 -4.35 -0.18 -10.68
CA HIS A 101 -5.03 -0.38 -11.96
C HIS A 101 -5.35 0.92 -12.70
N CYS A 102 -5.24 2.10 -12.06
CA CYS A 102 -5.38 3.37 -12.75
C CYS A 102 -4.04 3.88 -13.33
N PRO A 103 -4.07 4.60 -14.47
CA PRO A 103 -2.87 5.20 -15.05
C PRO A 103 -2.39 6.44 -14.30
N GLU A 104 -3.29 7.20 -13.67
CA GLU A 104 -2.96 8.44 -12.96
C GLU A 104 -2.60 8.21 -11.49
N LEU A 105 -1.97 9.20 -10.84
CA LEU A 105 -1.79 9.20 -9.40
C LEU A 105 -3.09 9.64 -8.71
N LEU A 106 -3.67 8.80 -7.87
CA LEU A 106 -4.90 9.15 -7.13
C LEU A 106 -4.61 10.07 -5.96
N GLU A 107 -5.65 10.69 -5.39
CA GLU A 107 -5.53 11.50 -4.17
C GLU A 107 -4.99 10.67 -2.99
N PHE A 108 -4.08 11.27 -2.22
CA PHE A 108 -3.54 10.66 -1.01
C PHE A 108 -4.54 10.78 0.14
N ASP A 109 -4.94 9.65 0.72
CA ASP A 109 -5.80 9.61 1.89
C ASP A 109 -4.94 9.59 3.15
N GLU A 110 -4.61 10.79 3.66
CA GLU A 110 -3.73 10.97 4.82
C GLU A 110 -4.33 10.36 6.09
N ASP A 111 -5.63 10.55 6.31
CA ASP A 111 -6.34 10.00 7.47
C ASP A 111 -6.23 8.48 7.49
N MET A 112 -6.54 7.81 6.37
CA MET A 112 -6.40 6.35 6.25
C MET A 112 -4.96 5.89 6.45
N ALA A 113 -3.98 6.60 5.88
CA ALA A 113 -2.58 6.24 6.02
C ALA A 113 -2.11 6.32 7.47
N GLN A 114 -2.51 7.38 8.18
CA GLN A 114 -2.19 7.58 9.59
C GLN A 114 -2.89 6.57 10.49
N ASP A 115 -4.16 6.25 10.22
CA ASP A 115 -4.92 5.21 10.93
C ASP A 115 -4.28 3.83 10.77
N ILE A 116 -3.93 3.44 9.54
CA ILE A 116 -3.23 2.17 9.26
C ILE A 116 -1.88 2.13 9.97
N LYS A 117 -1.12 3.22 9.94
CA LYS A 117 0.19 3.29 10.61
C LYS A 117 0.04 3.09 12.12
N THR A 118 -0.88 3.82 12.74
CA THR A 118 -1.16 3.74 14.18
C THR A 118 -1.57 2.31 14.55
N HIS A 119 -2.52 1.72 13.81
CA HIS A 119 -2.95 0.34 14.03
C HIS A 119 -1.79 -0.66 13.90
N LEU A 120 -0.92 -0.51 12.91
CA LEU A 120 0.24 -1.39 12.72
C LEU A 120 1.28 -1.26 13.85
N GLU A 121 1.44 -0.07 14.42
CA GLU A 121 2.32 0.19 15.57
C GLU A 121 1.73 -0.44 16.84
N ASP A 122 0.47 -0.18 17.14
CA ASP A 122 -0.24 -0.75 18.30
C ASP A 122 -0.22 -2.29 18.27
N ARG A 123 -0.47 -2.87 17.08
CA ARG A 123 -0.50 -4.33 16.93
C ARG A 123 0.88 -4.96 17.08
N ARG A 124 1.93 -4.30 16.60
CA ARG A 124 3.31 -4.73 16.83
C ARG A 124 3.63 -4.72 18.32
N ASP A 125 3.34 -3.61 19.00
CA ASP A 125 3.66 -3.44 20.41
C ASP A 125 2.89 -4.43 21.29
N TRP A 126 1.66 -4.79 20.90
CA TRP A 126 0.91 -5.88 21.54
C TRP A 126 1.57 -7.25 21.33
N VAL A 127 1.98 -7.60 20.10
CA VAL A 127 2.66 -8.89 19.83
C VAL A 127 3.94 -9.03 20.65
N GLU A 128 4.72 -7.95 20.76
CA GLU A 128 5.95 -7.93 21.57
C GLU A 128 5.66 -8.14 23.06
N GLN A 129 4.51 -7.68 23.58
CA GLN A 129 4.12 -7.90 24.97
C GLN A 129 3.66 -9.34 25.26
N GLN A 130 3.25 -10.09 24.24
CA GLN A 130 2.84 -11.49 24.37
C GLN A 130 4.00 -12.48 24.18
N GLU A 131 5.24 -12.00 24.10
CA GLU A 131 6.41 -12.88 24.05
C GLU A 131 6.51 -13.76 25.30
N GLY A 132 6.57 -15.08 25.10
CA GLY A 132 6.72 -16.04 26.18
C GLY A 132 5.41 -16.59 26.78
N VAL A 133 4.28 -16.33 26.11
CA VAL A 133 3.02 -17.04 26.37
C VAL A 133 3.23 -18.55 26.24
N THR A 134 2.77 -19.29 27.25
CA THR A 134 2.89 -20.77 27.31
C THR A 134 1.59 -21.49 27.00
N ASP A 135 0.46 -20.77 27.00
CA ASP A 135 -0.82 -21.35 26.62
C ASP A 135 -0.89 -21.50 25.10
N ALA A 136 -1.34 -22.68 24.64
CA ALA A 136 -1.33 -23.02 23.22
C ALA A 136 -2.39 -22.27 22.41
N VAL A 137 -3.49 -21.84 23.03
CA VAL A 137 -4.54 -21.06 22.35
C VAL A 137 -4.08 -19.62 22.20
N GLU A 138 -3.53 -19.02 23.26
CA GLU A 138 -2.98 -17.68 23.22
C GLU A 138 -1.80 -17.57 22.22
N ASP A 139 -0.88 -18.54 22.19
CA ASP A 139 0.23 -18.59 21.21
C ASP A 139 -0.27 -18.66 19.75
N LEU A 140 -1.35 -19.43 19.50
CA LEU A 140 -2.00 -19.46 18.20
C LEU A 140 -2.61 -18.10 17.83
N MET A 141 -3.24 -17.40 18.77
CA MET A 141 -3.81 -16.07 18.54
C MET A 141 -2.73 -15.02 18.26
N VAL A 142 -1.58 -15.08 18.95
CA VAL A 142 -0.41 -14.23 18.67
C VAL A 142 0.12 -14.49 17.26
N THR A 143 0.22 -15.76 16.87
CA THR A 143 0.66 -16.13 15.51
C THR A 143 -0.31 -15.61 14.45
N LEU A 144 -1.62 -15.79 14.64
CA LEU A 144 -2.64 -15.31 13.70
C LEU A 144 -2.60 -13.79 13.56
N THR A 145 -2.48 -13.09 14.68
CA THR A 145 -2.29 -11.65 14.75
C THR A 145 -1.11 -11.19 13.90
N GLN A 146 0.04 -11.85 14.07
CA GLN A 146 1.25 -11.50 13.36
C GLN A 146 1.06 -11.68 11.85
N MET A 147 0.45 -12.79 11.44
CA MET A 147 0.12 -13.03 10.03
C MET A 147 -0.80 -11.95 9.45
N ASP A 148 -1.83 -11.52 10.17
CA ASP A 148 -2.72 -10.47 9.68
C ASP A 148 -2.02 -9.11 9.63
N THR A 149 -1.17 -8.79 10.61
CA THR A 149 -0.32 -7.60 10.61
C THR A 149 0.58 -7.56 9.37
N ASP A 150 1.20 -8.69 9.01
CA ASP A 150 2.07 -8.78 7.84
C ASP A 150 1.30 -8.63 6.53
N ARG A 151 0.06 -9.14 6.45
CA ARG A 151 -0.81 -8.93 5.28
C ARG A 151 -1.15 -7.46 5.08
N VAL A 152 -1.51 -6.75 6.15
CA VAL A 152 -1.82 -5.31 6.10
C VAL A 152 -0.57 -4.52 5.70
N LYS A 153 0.59 -4.82 6.31
CA LYS A 153 1.88 -4.20 5.95
C LYS A 153 2.22 -4.40 4.48
N PHE A 154 2.00 -5.60 3.94
CA PHE A 154 2.24 -5.88 2.53
C PHE A 154 1.38 -5.00 1.62
N VAL A 155 0.06 -4.95 1.86
CA VAL A 155 -0.87 -4.15 1.05
C VAL A 155 -0.53 -2.66 1.14
N PHE A 156 -0.27 -2.16 2.35
CA PHE A 156 0.10 -0.77 2.57
C PHE A 156 1.42 -0.40 1.89
N SER A 157 2.43 -1.26 2.01
CA SER A 157 3.75 -1.04 1.38
C SER A 157 3.67 -1.10 -0.14
N ASP A 158 2.93 -2.05 -0.72
CA ASP A 158 2.73 -2.12 -2.18
C ASP A 158 1.95 -0.89 -2.66
N TRP A 159 0.92 -0.44 -1.94
CA TRP A 159 0.21 0.81 -2.29
C TRP A 159 1.15 2.02 -2.37
N LEU A 160 1.95 2.28 -1.33
CA LEU A 160 2.91 3.39 -1.33
C LEU A 160 3.97 3.23 -2.43
N THR A 161 4.48 2.02 -2.64
CA THR A 161 5.49 1.75 -3.68
C THR A 161 4.92 2.00 -5.08
N ARG A 162 3.66 1.64 -5.33
CA ARG A 162 2.97 1.90 -6.61
C ARG A 162 2.83 3.38 -6.88
N ARG A 163 2.52 4.17 -5.85
CA ARG A 163 2.43 5.62 -5.95
C ARG A 163 3.78 6.24 -6.30
N LEU A 164 4.86 5.86 -5.62
CA LEU A 164 6.22 6.29 -5.96
C LEU A 164 6.61 5.91 -7.40
N ALA A 165 6.26 4.70 -7.84
CA ALA A 165 6.54 4.27 -9.21
C ALA A 165 5.82 5.14 -10.26
N LYS A 166 4.60 5.61 -9.98
CA LYS A 166 3.89 6.56 -10.86
C LYS A 166 4.54 7.94 -10.84
N ILE A 167 5.02 8.37 -9.67
CA ILE A 167 5.74 9.64 -9.53
C ILE A 167 7.01 9.63 -10.38
N GLU A 168 7.78 8.54 -10.33
CA GLU A 168 9.00 8.36 -11.13
C GLU A 168 8.73 8.19 -12.62
N ALA A 169 7.58 7.64 -13.00
CA ALA A 169 7.23 7.45 -14.41
C ALA A 169 7.02 8.78 -15.14
N HIS A 170 6.42 9.77 -14.46
CA HIS A 170 6.07 11.07 -15.07
C HIS A 170 6.46 12.27 -14.18
N PRO A 171 7.74 12.43 -13.81
CA PRO A 171 8.18 13.39 -12.77
C PRO A 171 7.91 14.85 -13.16
N LEU A 172 7.96 15.18 -14.45
CA LEU A 172 7.65 16.53 -14.94
C LEU A 172 6.15 16.84 -14.87
N TYR A 173 5.32 15.85 -15.20
CA TYR A 173 3.86 15.98 -15.12
C TYR A 173 3.37 16.05 -13.66
N MET A 174 3.98 15.28 -12.76
CA MET A 174 3.58 15.24 -11.35
C MET A 174 3.77 16.57 -10.62
N ARG A 175 4.54 17.49 -11.17
CA ARG A 175 4.61 18.88 -10.69
C ARG A 175 3.24 19.55 -10.63
N GLU A 176 2.33 19.21 -11.53
CA GLU A 176 0.98 19.78 -11.54
C GLU A 176 0.00 18.98 -10.66
N GLN A 177 0.45 17.90 -10.02
CA GLN A 177 -0.38 16.96 -9.25
C GLN A 177 0.00 16.94 -7.75
N ILE A 178 0.57 18.03 -7.24
CA ILE A 178 1.04 18.13 -5.84
C ILE A 178 -0.05 17.86 -4.81
N ASP A 179 -1.29 18.24 -5.12
CA ASP A 179 -2.44 18.07 -4.22
C ASP A 179 -2.81 16.60 -4.01
N HIS A 180 -2.30 15.71 -4.87
CA HIS A 180 -2.56 14.27 -4.79
C HIS A 180 -1.49 13.53 -3.98
N MET A 181 -0.47 14.21 -3.47
CA MET A 181 0.70 13.61 -2.84
C MET A 181 0.73 13.88 -1.32
N SER A 182 1.29 12.93 -0.58
CA SER A 182 1.70 13.17 0.80
C SER A 182 2.94 14.07 0.88
N ASP A 183 3.19 14.67 2.05
CA ASP A 183 4.41 15.47 2.29
C ASP A 183 5.70 14.65 2.07
N GLY A 184 5.67 13.34 2.34
CA GLY A 184 6.77 12.42 2.03
C GLY A 184 7.00 12.24 0.53
N GLU A 185 5.92 12.08 -0.24
CA GLU A 185 5.96 11.95 -1.70
C GLU A 185 6.43 13.24 -2.38
N LEU A 186 6.04 14.40 -1.87
CA LEU A 186 6.52 15.71 -2.36
C LEU A 186 8.03 15.87 -2.17
N ARG A 187 8.54 15.52 -0.98
CA ARG A 187 9.99 15.51 -0.70
C ARG A 187 10.73 14.55 -1.62
N TYR A 188 10.13 13.39 -1.89
CA TYR A 188 10.69 12.40 -2.81
C TYR A 188 10.77 12.96 -4.24
N LEU A 189 9.68 13.53 -4.76
CA LEU A 189 9.64 14.13 -6.10
C LEU A 189 10.68 15.24 -6.25
N LYS A 190 10.87 16.09 -5.24
CA LYS A 190 11.92 17.13 -5.23
C LYS A 190 13.30 16.52 -5.41
N SER A 191 13.65 15.58 -4.53
CA SER A 191 14.97 14.95 -4.50
C SER A 191 15.24 14.15 -5.76
N TYR A 192 14.24 13.39 -6.24
CA TYR A 192 14.32 12.64 -7.48
C TYR A 192 14.50 13.58 -8.68
N GLY A 193 13.76 14.68 -8.70
CA GLY A 193 13.88 15.69 -9.73
C GLY A 193 15.28 16.28 -9.83
N GLU A 194 15.84 16.74 -8.71
CA GLU A 194 17.20 17.29 -8.65
C GLU A 194 18.24 16.28 -9.15
N LEU A 195 18.13 15.02 -8.72
CA LEU A 195 18.99 13.94 -9.18
C LEU A 195 18.88 13.72 -10.70
N TYR A 196 17.64 13.66 -11.20
CA TYR A 196 17.35 13.43 -12.61
C TYR A 196 17.87 14.57 -13.50
N GLU A 197 17.63 15.83 -13.11
CA GLU A 197 18.15 16.99 -13.83
C GLU A 197 19.68 17.03 -13.82
N SER A 198 20.30 16.82 -12.66
CA SER A 198 21.77 16.77 -12.55
C SER A 198 22.35 15.69 -13.46
N HIS A 199 21.75 14.49 -13.47
CA HIS A 199 22.17 13.41 -14.35
C HIS A 199 22.08 13.80 -15.84
N LEU A 200 20.95 14.36 -16.27
CA LEU A 200 20.76 14.77 -17.66
C LEU A 200 21.70 15.90 -18.07
N ARG A 201 21.97 16.87 -17.20
CA ARG A 201 22.95 17.95 -17.45
C ARG A 201 24.34 17.40 -17.67
N ASN A 202 24.82 16.59 -16.74
CA ASN A 202 26.15 16.01 -16.77
C ASN A 202 26.38 15.12 -18.00
N THR A 203 25.35 14.38 -18.42
CA THR A 203 25.47 13.38 -19.49
C THR A 203 25.18 13.94 -20.89
N VAL A 204 24.20 14.85 -21.02
CA VAL A 204 23.70 15.28 -22.34
C VAL A 204 23.49 16.79 -22.43
N LEU A 205 22.71 17.40 -21.53
CA LEU A 205 22.18 18.76 -21.75
C LEU A 205 23.30 19.81 -21.83
N ASP A 206 24.36 19.69 -21.03
CA ASP A 206 25.46 20.66 -21.07
C ASP A 206 26.32 20.55 -22.35
N HIS A 207 26.16 19.45 -23.11
CA HIS A 207 26.89 19.18 -24.35
C HIS A 207 26.07 19.50 -25.61
N VAL A 208 24.80 19.88 -25.47
CA VAL A 208 23.94 20.29 -26.61
C VAL A 208 23.74 21.80 -26.64
N PRO A 209 23.37 22.39 -27.81
CA PRO A 209 23.10 23.82 -27.91
C PRO A 209 22.02 24.29 -26.92
N GLU A 210 22.16 25.52 -26.41
CA GLU A 210 21.27 26.12 -25.40
C GLU A 210 19.78 26.02 -25.76
N ALA A 211 19.45 26.13 -27.04
CA ALA A 211 18.09 26.00 -27.55
C ALA A 211 17.42 24.65 -27.24
N TRP A 212 18.19 23.60 -26.94
CA TRP A 212 17.69 22.24 -26.67
C TRP A 212 17.97 21.77 -25.24
N GLN A 213 18.42 22.67 -24.36
CA GLN A 213 18.70 22.32 -22.95
C GLN A 213 17.45 22.33 -22.07
N ARG A 214 16.33 22.84 -22.59
CA ARG A 214 15.06 22.92 -21.88
C ARG A 214 14.25 21.64 -22.07
N LEU A 215 13.70 21.14 -20.96
CA LEU A 215 12.90 19.92 -20.91
C LEU A 215 11.45 20.19 -20.45
N ASP A 216 11.10 21.47 -20.26
CA ASP A 216 9.83 21.92 -19.72
C ASP A 216 8.84 22.38 -20.82
N GLU A 217 9.10 22.01 -22.07
CA GLU A 217 8.16 22.29 -23.17
C GLU A 217 6.94 21.37 -23.06
N GLU A 218 5.73 21.91 -23.22
CA GLU A 218 4.47 21.18 -22.97
C GLU A 218 4.35 19.90 -23.82
N ASN A 219 4.85 19.93 -25.06
CA ASN A 219 4.87 18.78 -25.97
C ASN A 219 5.98 17.75 -25.67
N MET A 220 6.87 18.03 -24.71
CA MET A 220 7.90 17.11 -24.23
C MET A 220 7.55 16.47 -22.89
N ILE A 221 6.56 17.00 -22.17
CA ILE A 221 6.11 16.45 -20.90
C ILE A 221 5.30 15.18 -21.19
N ASP A 222 5.88 14.04 -20.83
CA ASP A 222 5.19 12.75 -20.86
C ASP A 222 4.10 12.69 -19.78
N LYS A 223 2.94 12.13 -20.13
CA LYS A 223 1.74 12.10 -19.27
C LYS A 223 1.15 10.69 -19.25
N PRO A 224 0.43 10.30 -18.17
CA PRO A 224 -0.28 9.04 -18.13
C PRO A 224 -1.25 8.85 -19.30
N ASP A 225 -1.41 7.60 -19.77
CA ASP A 225 -2.34 7.25 -20.85
C ASP A 225 -3.77 7.05 -20.33
N TYR A 226 -4.59 8.10 -20.42
CA TYR A 226 -6.01 8.08 -20.06
C TYR A 226 -6.92 7.42 -21.13
N ASP A 227 -6.40 7.12 -22.32
CA ASP A 227 -7.17 6.53 -23.43
C ASP A 227 -7.16 4.99 -23.42
N SER A 228 -6.40 4.39 -22.50
CA SER A 228 -6.31 2.95 -22.28
C SER A 228 -7.63 2.34 -21.75
N TYR A 229 -7.94 1.13 -22.21
CA TYR A 229 -9.16 0.39 -21.84
C TYR A 229 -8.96 -0.40 -20.55
N HIS A 230 -9.95 -0.33 -19.66
CA HIS A 230 -9.96 -1.02 -18.38
C HIS A 230 -11.29 -1.75 -18.17
N PHE A 231 -11.29 -2.72 -17.25
CA PHE A 231 -12.50 -3.36 -16.75
C PHE A 231 -13.06 -2.56 -15.58
N TRP A 232 -14.38 -2.40 -15.55
CA TRP A 232 -15.11 -1.60 -14.56
C TRP A 232 -16.25 -2.40 -13.98
N LEU A 233 -16.47 -2.32 -12.67
CA LEU A 233 -17.64 -2.84 -12.00
C LEU A 233 -18.55 -1.68 -11.59
N ALA A 234 -19.81 -1.73 -12.04
CA ALA A 234 -20.82 -0.75 -11.62
C ALA A 234 -21.26 -1.02 -10.17
N LYS A 235 -21.05 -0.07 -9.26
CA LYS A 235 -21.52 -0.16 -7.86
C LYS A 235 -22.96 0.30 -7.69
N GLU A 236 -23.45 1.08 -8.64
CA GLU A 236 -24.83 1.53 -8.78
C GLU A 236 -25.29 1.44 -10.24
N ALA A 237 -26.57 1.71 -10.49
CA ALA A 237 -27.08 1.73 -11.85
C ALA A 237 -26.55 2.97 -12.58
N ILE A 238 -25.96 2.78 -13.75
CA ILE A 238 -25.33 3.84 -14.54
C ILE A 238 -25.85 3.85 -15.97
N ASP A 239 -26.09 5.05 -16.50
CA ASP A 239 -26.46 5.24 -17.90
C ASP A 239 -25.25 5.73 -18.69
N LYS A 240 -24.79 4.93 -19.66
CA LYS A 240 -23.63 5.29 -20.49
C LYS A 240 -23.94 5.07 -21.97
N HIS A 241 -23.66 6.08 -22.79
CA HIS A 241 -23.95 6.07 -24.24
C HIS A 241 -25.39 5.66 -24.60
N GLY A 242 -26.37 6.04 -23.77
CA GLY A 242 -27.78 5.67 -23.98
C GLY A 242 -28.11 4.20 -23.67
N THR A 243 -27.19 3.47 -23.04
CA THR A 243 -27.43 2.12 -22.52
C THR A 243 -27.48 2.16 -21.00
N HIS A 244 -28.54 1.58 -20.43
CA HIS A 244 -28.69 1.43 -18.99
C HIS A 244 -27.93 0.18 -18.53
N HIS A 245 -27.10 0.34 -17.50
CA HIS A 245 -26.35 -0.74 -16.88
C HIS A 245 -26.76 -0.89 -15.42
N GLU A 246 -27.17 -2.09 -15.03
CA GLU A 246 -27.56 -2.39 -13.65
C GLU A 246 -26.33 -2.48 -12.74
N LYS A 247 -26.55 -2.29 -11.43
CA LYS A 247 -25.55 -2.54 -10.41
C LYS A 247 -24.98 -3.96 -10.54
N GLY A 248 -23.66 -4.08 -10.44
CA GLY A 248 -22.93 -5.35 -10.58
C GLY A 248 -22.54 -5.69 -12.02
N THR A 249 -22.92 -4.88 -13.01
CA THR A 249 -22.50 -5.08 -14.40
C THR A 249 -21.00 -4.80 -14.55
N CYS A 250 -20.30 -5.68 -15.28
CA CYS A 250 -18.91 -5.46 -15.69
C CYS A 250 -18.87 -4.81 -17.09
N LEU A 251 -18.08 -3.77 -17.24
CA LEU A 251 -17.95 -2.97 -18.47
C LEU A 251 -16.49 -2.85 -18.88
N VAL A 252 -16.25 -2.74 -20.20
CA VAL A 252 -14.95 -2.38 -20.75
C VAL A 252 -15.06 -1.01 -21.38
N ALA A 253 -14.30 -0.05 -20.86
CA ALA A 253 -14.32 1.33 -21.33
C ALA A 253 -12.96 1.99 -21.11
N LYS A 254 -12.71 3.09 -21.84
CA LYS A 254 -11.52 3.91 -21.64
C LYS A 254 -11.53 4.54 -20.26
N TYR A 255 -10.34 4.71 -19.70
CA TYR A 255 -10.17 5.30 -18.37
C TYR A 255 -10.78 6.69 -18.27
N LYS A 256 -10.47 7.57 -19.22
CA LYS A 256 -11.00 8.94 -19.25
C LYS A 256 -12.53 9.02 -19.21
N ASP A 257 -13.22 8.03 -19.76
CA ASP A 257 -14.69 8.02 -19.86
C ASP A 257 -15.37 7.52 -18.56
N MET A 258 -14.60 7.00 -17.60
CA MET A 258 -15.11 6.42 -16.35
C MET A 258 -14.48 7.06 -15.11
N ARG A 259 -13.40 7.83 -15.26
CA ARG A 259 -12.64 8.46 -14.18
C ARG A 259 -13.50 9.24 -13.19
N GLU A 260 -14.35 10.14 -13.66
CA GLU A 260 -15.21 10.95 -12.79
C GLU A 260 -16.17 10.07 -11.96
N MET A 261 -16.78 9.06 -12.60
CA MET A 261 -17.65 8.11 -11.91
C MET A 261 -16.92 7.26 -10.87
N MET A 262 -15.63 7.00 -11.07
CA MET A 262 -14.79 6.28 -10.11
C MET A 262 -14.49 7.15 -8.89
N ILE A 263 -14.15 8.43 -9.08
CA ILE A 263 -13.93 9.39 -7.99
C ILE A 263 -15.22 9.57 -7.16
N GLU A 264 -16.37 9.60 -7.82
CA GLU A 264 -17.68 9.63 -7.16
C GLU A 264 -18.06 8.31 -6.47
N GLY A 265 -17.26 7.25 -6.62
CA GLY A 265 -17.51 5.93 -6.03
C GLY A 265 -18.62 5.12 -6.69
N LYS A 266 -19.06 5.49 -7.90
CA LYS A 266 -20.13 4.80 -8.65
C LYS A 266 -19.64 3.56 -9.36
N VAL A 267 -18.36 3.53 -9.70
CA VAL A 267 -17.70 2.40 -10.36
C VAL A 267 -16.36 2.12 -9.71
N ASP A 268 -15.95 0.86 -9.71
CA ASP A 268 -14.61 0.45 -9.32
C ASP A 268 -13.89 -0.16 -10.52
N LEU A 269 -12.56 0.02 -10.57
CA LEU A 269 -11.72 -0.76 -11.48
C LEU A 269 -11.82 -2.25 -11.13
N GLN A 270 -11.63 -3.10 -12.14
CA GLN A 270 -11.53 -4.55 -12.01
C GLN A 270 -10.30 -5.07 -12.76
N MET A 271 -9.85 -6.26 -12.37
CA MET A 271 -8.78 -7.00 -13.03
C MET A 271 -9.30 -7.81 -14.21
#